data_AF-A0AA51UIE2-F1
#
_entry.id   AF-A0AA51UIE2-F1
#
_cell.length_a   1.000
_cell.length_b   1.000
_cell.length_c   1.000
_cell.angle_alpha   90.00
_cell.angle_beta   90.00
_cell.angle_gamma   90.00
#
_symmetry.space_group_name_H-M   'P 1'
#
loop_
_entity.id
_entity.type
_entity.pdbx_description
1 polymer ?
#
loop_
_entity_poly.entity_id
_entity_poly.type
_entity_poly.pdbx_seq_one_letter_code
_entity_poly.pdbx_strand_id
1 'polypeptide(L)'
;MNKYLKMVLYGSIVWLVPFIISFAFVDRQGNFTIDETFFKSIMVVTGALVGVVLAVRYFRDVETNYVNGGIVLGVIWLVINLALDLSMVYGGFFQMSVTQYFTDIGMRYLSMPIYTIGMGCALMQKSR
;
A
#
# COMPACT_ATOMS: atom_id res chain seq x y z
N MET A 1 13.20 14.26 10.28
CA MET A 1 11.91 14.34 9.56
C MET A 1 10.78 14.03 10.55
N ASN A 2 9.70 14.81 10.54
CA ASN A 2 8.53 14.55 11.38
C ASN A 2 7.99 13.12 11.16
N LYS A 3 7.65 12.39 12.23
CA LYS A 3 7.17 11.00 12.16
C LYS A 3 5.93 10.86 11.27
N TYR A 4 4.99 11.81 11.33
CA TYR A 4 3.77 11.78 10.53
C TYR A 4 4.06 12.06 9.05
N LEU A 5 4.99 12.98 8.77
CA LEU A 5 5.45 13.24 7.41
C LEU A 5 6.11 11.97 6.81
N LYS A 6 6.90 11.24 7.61
CA LYS A 6 7.47 9.96 7.19
C LYS A 6 6.39 8.93 6.85
N MET A 7 5.37 8.79 7.70
CA MET A 7 4.26 7.86 7.48
C MET A 7 3.53 8.18 6.16
N VAL A 8 3.21 9.45 5.94
CA VAL A 8 2.52 9.90 4.72
C VAL A 8 3.38 9.66 3.48
N LEU A 9 4.64 10.11 3.49
CA LEU A 9 5.55 9.92 2.36
C LEU A 9 5.74 8.44 2.02
N TYR A 10 5.93 7.59 3.02
CA TYR A 10 6.06 6.16 2.78
C TYR A 10 4.77 5.58 2.20
N GLY A 11 3.60 5.95 2.72
CA GLY A 11 2.31 5.49 2.18
C GLY A 11 2.12 5.90 0.72
N SER A 12 2.51 7.13 0.36
CA SER A 12 2.52 7.60 -1.02
C SER A 12 3.51 6.84 -1.91
N ILE A 13 4.69 6.45 -1.41
CA ILE A 13 5.66 5.65 -2.16
C ILE A 13 5.12 4.22 -2.38
N VAL A 14 4.48 3.62 -1.37
CA VAL A 14 3.88 2.28 -1.50
C VAL A 14 2.82 2.24 -2.60
N TRP A 15 2.09 3.35 -2.79
CA TRP A 15 1.14 3.49 -3.89
C TRP A 15 1.84 3.78 -5.23
N LEU A 16 2.78 4.74 -5.22
CA LEU A 16 3.41 5.29 -6.43
C LEU A 16 4.27 4.25 -7.16
N VAL A 17 4.96 3.36 -6.44
CA VAL A 17 5.86 2.38 -7.06
C VAL A 17 5.08 1.35 -7.90
N PRO A 18 4.06 0.63 -7.38
CA PRO A 18 3.18 -0.20 -8.20
C PRO A 18 2.53 0.58 -9.35
N PHE A 19 2.07 1.81 -9.10
CA PHE A 19 1.48 2.66 -10.13
C PHE A 19 2.45 2.92 -11.29
N ILE A 20 3.71 3.30 -11.01
CA ILE A 20 4.73 3.49 -12.05
C ILE A 20 5.02 2.18 -12.78
N ILE A 21 5.15 1.08 -12.05
CA ILE A 21 5.42 -0.25 -12.64
C ILE A 21 4.26 -0.68 -13.54
N SER A 22 3.02 -0.27 -13.24
CA SER A 22 1.86 -0.62 -14.06
C SER A 22 1.97 -0.18 -15.52
N PHE A 23 2.62 0.96 -15.79
CA PHE A 23 2.81 1.47 -17.15
C PHE A 23 3.68 0.56 -18.03
N ALA A 24 4.47 -0.33 -17.45
CA ALA A 24 5.21 -1.33 -18.22
C ALA A 24 4.30 -2.42 -18.80
N PHE A 25 3.07 -2.57 -18.28
CA PHE A 25 2.15 -3.66 -18.60
C PHE A 25 0.85 -3.18 -19.23
N VAL A 26 0.65 -1.88 -19.39
CA VAL A 26 -0.55 -1.26 -19.97
C VAL A 26 -0.15 -0.47 -21.22
N ASP A 27 -0.86 -0.70 -22.33
CA ASP A 27 -0.63 0.03 -23.58
C ASP A 27 -1.19 1.47 -23.55
N ARG A 28 -1.00 2.24 -24.63
CA ARG A 28 -1.52 3.62 -24.71
C ARG A 28 -3.05 3.70 -24.81
N GLN A 29 -3.69 2.58 -25.10
CA GLN A 29 -5.15 2.45 -25.22
C GLN A 29 -5.78 2.00 -23.89
N GLY A 30 -4.97 1.66 -22.88
CA GLY A 30 -5.43 1.19 -21.58
C GLY A 30 -5.63 -0.32 -21.49
N ASN A 31 -5.20 -1.11 -22.49
CA ASN A 31 -5.31 -2.56 -22.46
C ASN A 31 -4.09 -3.19 -21.77
N PHE A 32 -4.32 -4.31 -21.09
CA PHE A 32 -3.24 -5.10 -20.52
C PHE A 32 -2.46 -5.82 -21.64
N THR A 33 -1.14 -5.72 -21.59
CA THR A 33 -0.21 -6.43 -22.49
C THR A 33 0.08 -7.87 -22.05
N ILE A 34 -0.35 -8.21 -20.83
CA ILE A 34 -0.26 -9.54 -20.21
C ILE A 34 -1.63 -9.93 -19.65
N ASP A 35 -1.78 -11.17 -19.20
CA ASP A 35 -2.99 -11.60 -18.49
C ASP A 35 -3.31 -10.66 -17.31
N GLU A 36 -4.58 -10.26 -17.19
CA GLU A 36 -5.04 -9.32 -16.17
C GLU A 36 -4.86 -9.86 -14.74
N THR A 37 -5.06 -11.16 -14.53
CA THR A 37 -4.89 -11.80 -13.22
C THR A 37 -3.40 -11.81 -12.85
N PHE A 38 -2.53 -12.08 -13.81
CA PHE A 38 -1.09 -12.02 -13.62
C PHE A 38 -0.61 -10.59 -13.33
N PHE A 39 -1.08 -9.60 -14.09
CA PHE A 39 -0.83 -8.17 -13.80
C PHE A 39 -1.23 -7.81 -12.36
N LYS A 40 -2.47 -8.15 -11.97
CA LYS A 40 -3.00 -7.92 -10.63
C LYS A 40 -2.13 -8.58 -9.55
N SER A 41 -1.61 -9.77 -9.81
CA SER A 41 -0.68 -10.48 -8.90
C SER A 41 0.65 -9.74 -8.75
N ILE A 42 1.22 -9.26 -9.85
CA ILE A 42 2.47 -8.46 -9.82
C ILE A 42 2.26 -7.20 -8.99
N MET A 43 1.14 -6.49 -9.14
CA MET A 43 0.83 -5.29 -8.36
C MET A 43 0.78 -5.58 -6.85
N VAL A 44 0.14 -6.68 -6.45
CA VAL A 44 0.07 -7.10 -5.03
C VAL A 44 1.45 -7.42 -4.48
N VAL A 45 2.24 -8.22 -5.20
CA VAL A 45 3.59 -8.60 -4.77
C VAL A 45 4.50 -7.37 -4.67
N THR A 46 4.43 -6.48 -5.65
CA THR A 46 5.20 -5.22 -5.67
C THR A 46 4.81 -4.32 -4.49
N GLY A 47 3.52 -4.09 -4.28
CA GLY A 47 3.02 -3.28 -3.17
C GLY A 47 3.39 -3.86 -1.80
N ALA A 48 3.27 -5.18 -1.63
CA ALA A 48 3.66 -5.87 -0.41
C ALA A 48 5.18 -5.75 -0.15
N LEU A 49 6.02 -5.95 -1.17
CA LEU A 49 7.47 -5.84 -1.05
C LEU A 49 7.88 -4.42 -0.63
N VAL A 50 7.41 -3.40 -1.34
CA VAL A 50 7.71 -1.99 -1.04
C VAL A 50 7.19 -1.62 0.34
N GLY A 51 5.95 -2.02 0.66
CA GLY A 51 5.31 -1.80 1.95
C GLY A 51 6.13 -2.38 3.11
N VAL A 52 6.55 -3.64 3.00
CA VAL A 52 7.37 -4.30 4.02
C VAL A 52 8.73 -3.61 4.18
N VAL A 53 9.43 -3.29 3.09
CA VAL A 53 10.73 -2.60 3.14
C VAL A 53 10.61 -1.26 3.86
N LEU A 54 9.59 -0.46 3.51
CA LEU A 54 9.37 0.85 4.13
C LEU A 54 8.88 0.74 5.57
N ALA A 55 8.07 -0.27 5.92
CA ALA A 55 7.63 -0.52 7.28
C ALA A 55 8.81 -0.91 8.18
N VAL A 56 9.68 -1.80 7.72
CA VAL A 56 10.93 -2.14 8.42
C VAL A 56 11.80 -0.90 8.59
N ARG A 57 11.91 -0.06 7.57
CA ARG A 57 12.69 1.18 7.63
C ARG A 57 12.09 2.19 8.61
N TYR A 58 10.76 2.27 8.71
CA TYR A 58 10.05 3.09 9.68
C TYR A 58 10.28 2.59 11.11
N PHE A 59 10.08 1.30 11.37
CA PHE A 59 10.23 0.71 12.69
C PHE A 59 11.65 0.73 13.23
N ARG A 60 12.67 0.80 12.36
CA ARG A 60 14.07 1.02 12.76
C ARG A 60 14.26 2.31 13.57
N ASP A 61 13.44 3.33 13.30
CA ASP A 61 13.53 4.64 13.95
C ASP A 61 12.50 4.79 15.10
N VAL A 62 11.80 3.71 15.46
CA VAL A 62 10.79 3.68 16.54
C VAL A 62 11.40 2.97 17.75
N GLU A 63 11.41 3.65 18.90
CA GLU A 63 12.02 3.10 20.13
C GLU A 63 10.99 2.51 21.10
N THR A 64 9.73 2.97 21.04
CA THR A 64 8.66 2.54 21.96
C THR A 64 7.31 2.50 21.25
N ASN A 65 6.30 1.92 21.91
CA ASN A 65 4.91 1.88 21.43
C ASN A 65 4.73 1.22 20.05
N TYR A 66 5.45 0.13 19.81
CA TYR A 66 5.49 -0.57 18.51
C TYR A 66 4.12 -0.92 17.93
N VAL A 67 3.20 -1.46 18.76
CA VAL A 67 1.85 -1.84 18.30
C VAL A 67 1.05 -0.61 17.86
N ASN A 68 0.97 0.43 18.71
CA ASN A 68 0.26 1.67 18.36
C ASN A 68 0.90 2.35 17.14
N GLY A 69 2.23 2.34 17.04
CA GLY A 69 2.95 2.82 15.86
C GLY A 69 2.57 2.05 14.59
N GLY A 70 2.44 0.73 14.67
CA GLY A 70 2.00 -0.13 13.58
C GLY A 70 0.56 0.10 13.16
N ILE A 71 -0.37 0.26 14.11
CA ILE A 71 -1.77 0.60 13.84
C ILE A 71 -1.86 1.93 13.08
N VAL A 72 -1.24 2.98 13.61
CA VAL A 72 -1.28 4.33 13.02
C VAL A 72 -0.65 4.33 11.63
N LEU A 73 0.50 3.68 11.46
CA LEU A 73 1.17 3.57 10.17
C LEU A 73 0.28 2.87 9.13
N GLY A 74 -0.28 1.71 9.49
CA GLY A 74 -1.11 0.90 8.61
C GLY A 74 -2.40 1.60 8.19
N VAL A 75 -3.07 2.27 9.13
CA VAL A 75 -4.29 3.05 8.84
C VAL A 75 -3.99 4.24 7.92
N ILE A 76 -2.91 4.98 8.16
CA ILE A 76 -2.50 6.08 7.28
C ILE A 76 -2.25 5.56 5.86
N TRP A 77 -1.53 4.46 5.71
CA TRP A 77 -1.24 3.90 4.39
C TRP A 77 -2.49 3.41 3.68
N LEU A 78 -3.36 2.71 4.39
CA LEU A 78 -4.67 2.27 3.88
C LEU A 78 -5.48 3.46 3.36
N VAL A 79 -5.62 4.51 4.17
CA VAL A 79 -6.39 5.71 3.79
C VAL A 79 -5.78 6.42 2.58
N ILE A 80 -4.45 6.60 2.55
CA ILE A 80 -3.78 7.24 1.41
C ILE A 80 -4.01 6.44 0.11
N ASN A 81 -3.79 5.13 0.15
CA ASN A 81 -3.91 4.29 -1.05
C ASN A 81 -5.36 4.22 -1.54
N LEU A 82 -6.33 4.05 -0.63
CA LEU A 82 -7.74 4.10 -0.98
C LEU A 82 -8.14 5.47 -1.55
N ALA A 83 -7.68 6.57 -0.96
CA ALA A 83 -8.04 7.92 -1.41
C ALA A 83 -7.47 8.21 -2.81
N LEU A 84 -6.21 7.82 -3.08
CA LEU A 84 -5.58 8.01 -4.38
C LEU A 84 -6.31 7.19 -5.46
N ASP A 85 -6.54 5.90 -5.22
CA ASP A 85 -7.23 5.05 -6.19
C ASP A 85 -8.68 5.49 -6.41
N LEU A 86 -9.42 5.81 -5.34
CA LEU A 86 -10.79 6.31 -5.49
C LEU A 86 -10.83 7.61 -6.28
N SER A 87 -9.84 8.51 -6.10
CA SER A 87 -9.74 9.72 -6.93
C SER A 87 -9.55 9.39 -8.43
N MET A 88 -8.83 8.31 -8.75
CA MET A 88 -8.66 7.84 -10.12
C MET A 88 -9.92 7.17 -10.68
N VAL A 89 -10.65 6.42 -9.86
CA VAL A 89 -11.95 5.84 -10.22
C VAL A 89 -12.96 6.95 -10.51
N TYR A 90 -13.13 7.91 -9.59
CA TYR A 90 -14.06 9.03 -9.78
C TYR A 90 -13.64 9.98 -10.90
N GLY A 91 -12.32 10.12 -11.14
CA GLY A 91 -11.78 10.89 -12.25
C GLY A 91 -11.91 10.21 -13.62
N GLY A 92 -12.42 8.97 -13.69
CA GLY A 92 -12.56 8.22 -14.94
C GLY A 92 -11.23 7.70 -15.50
N PHE A 93 -10.15 7.73 -14.73
CA PHE A 93 -8.87 7.15 -15.14
C PHE A 93 -8.95 5.62 -15.10
N PHE A 94 -9.53 5.06 -14.04
CA PHE A 94 -9.88 3.65 -13.98
C PHE A 94 -11.32 3.45 -14.49
N GLN A 95 -11.46 2.76 -15.61
CA GLN A 95 -12.74 2.44 -16.25
C GLN A 95 -13.47 1.30 -15.51
N MET A 96 -13.76 1.49 -14.22
CA MET A 96 -14.39 0.50 -13.35
C MET A 96 -15.36 1.15 -12.36
N SER A 97 -16.32 0.36 -11.86
CA SER A 97 -17.21 0.81 -10.78
C SER A 97 -16.50 0.78 -9.42
N VAL A 98 -17.02 1.53 -8.43
CA VAL A 98 -16.49 1.50 -7.05
C VAL A 98 -16.54 0.09 -6.44
N THR A 99 -17.61 -0.66 -6.73
CA THR A 99 -17.76 -2.05 -6.26
C THR A 99 -16.69 -2.96 -6.86
N GLN A 100 -16.48 -2.87 -8.18
CA GLN A 100 -15.44 -3.64 -8.88
C GLN A 100 -14.04 -3.24 -8.40
N TYR A 101 -13.78 -1.95 -8.22
CA TYR A 101 -12.55 -1.46 -7.62
C TYR A 101 -12.31 -2.09 -6.25
N PHE A 102 -13.32 -2.15 -5.39
CA PHE A 102 -13.16 -2.70 -4.05
C PHE A 102 -12.84 -4.20 -4.07
N THR A 103 -13.51 -4.97 -4.93
CA THR A 103 -13.27 -6.43 -5.06
C THR A 103 -11.91 -6.74 -5.68
N ASP A 104 -11.48 -5.92 -6.64
CA ASP A 104 -10.30 -6.21 -7.44
C ASP A 104 -9.03 -5.61 -6.84
N ILE A 105 -9.13 -4.48 -6.15
CA ILE A 105 -8.00 -3.67 -5.69
C ILE A 105 -8.16 -3.32 -4.21
N GLY A 106 -9.24 -2.62 -3.84
CA GLY A 106 -9.39 -2.00 -2.52
C GLY A 106 -9.21 -2.96 -1.34
N MET A 107 -9.74 -4.18 -1.44
CA MET A 107 -9.60 -5.20 -0.39
C MET A 107 -8.14 -5.57 -0.11
N ARG A 108 -7.25 -5.50 -1.10
CA ARG A 108 -5.84 -5.88 -0.96
C ARG A 108 -5.06 -4.93 -0.06
N TYR A 109 -5.50 -3.67 0.07
CA TYR A 109 -4.88 -2.70 0.96
C TYR A 109 -5.07 -3.03 2.45
N LEU A 110 -6.00 -3.92 2.81
CA LEU A 110 -6.10 -4.45 4.17
C LEU A 110 -4.83 -5.20 4.61
N SER A 111 -4.02 -5.67 3.66
CA SER A 111 -2.70 -6.23 3.98
C SER A 111 -1.82 -5.23 4.73
N MET A 112 -1.95 -3.92 4.48
CA MET A 112 -1.15 -2.85 5.10
C MET A 112 -1.26 -2.83 6.62
N PRO A 113 -2.45 -2.60 7.23
CA PRO A 113 -2.57 -2.69 8.68
C PRO A 113 -2.21 -4.07 9.22
N ILE A 114 -2.48 -5.15 8.48
CA ILE A 114 -2.12 -6.51 8.94
C ILE A 114 -0.61 -6.64 9.15
N TYR A 115 0.22 -6.30 8.15
CA TYR A 115 1.67 -6.47 8.31
C TYR A 115 2.30 -5.42 9.22
N THR A 116 1.80 -4.17 9.26
CA THR A 116 2.39 -3.14 10.15
C THR A 116 2.07 -3.42 11.62
N ILE A 117 0.86 -3.87 11.93
CA ILE A 117 0.48 -4.30 13.28
C ILE A 117 1.25 -5.57 13.66
N GLY A 118 1.34 -6.54 12.74
CA GLY A 118 2.11 -7.77 12.95
C GLY A 118 3.57 -7.49 13.31
N MET A 119 4.24 -6.58 12.58
CA MET A 119 5.59 -6.12 12.91
C MET A 119 5.66 -5.45 14.29
N GLY A 120 4.67 -4.59 14.61
CA GLY A 120 4.57 -3.94 15.91
C GLY A 120 4.47 -4.95 17.06
N CYS A 121 3.67 -6.00 16.90
CA CYS A 121 3.55 -7.09 17.87
C CYS A 121 4.85 -7.89 18.01
N ALA A 122 5.50 -8.23 16.90
CA ALA A 122 6.77 -8.97 16.91
C ALA A 122 7.89 -8.18 17.62
N LEU A 123 7.98 -6.87 17.39
CA LEU A 123 8.95 -6.00 18.06
C LEU A 123 8.65 -5.85 19.56
N MET A 124 7.38 -5.72 19.93
CA MET A 124 6.97 -5.66 21.34
C MET A 124 7.39 -6.92 22.10
N GLN A 125 7.25 -8.11 21.50
CA GLN A 125 7.68 -9.37 22.12
C GLN A 125 9.20 -9.43 22.34
N LYS A 126 10.00 -8.91 21.40
CA LYS A 126 11.46 -8.86 21.52
C LYS A 126 11.96 -7.87 22.58
N SER A 127 11.18 -6.84 22.87
CA SER A 127 11.52 -5.82 23.87
C SER A 127 11.18 -6.18 25.32
N ARG A 128 10.51 -7.32 25.53
CA ARG A 128 10.23 -7.91 26.85
C ARG A 128 11.30 -8.93 27.20
#